data_AF-A0A7J2HT08-F1
#
_entry.id   AF-A0A7J2HT08-F1
#
_cell.length_a   1.000
_cell.length_b   1.000
_cell.length_c   1.000
_cell.angle_alpha   90.00
_cell.angle_beta   90.00
_cell.angle_gamma   90.00
#
_symmetry.space_group_name_H-M   'P 1'
#
loop_
_entity.id
_entity.type
_entity.pdbx_description
1 polymer ?
#
loop_
_entity_poly.entity_id
_entity_poly.type
_entity_poly.pdbx_seq_one_letter_code
_entity_poly.pdbx_strand_id
1 'polypeptide(L)'
;QDSLREAEEKIERWWAIIHSMTAEEKADPSVLNSSRIRRIARGAGVMERDVKELIKQYKLTRKLMKRARKAPHKLMGLRMS
;
A
#
# COMPACT_ATOMS: atom_id res chain seq x y z
N GLN A 1 -15.73 -1.95 20.12
CA GLN A 1 -16.49 -2.13 18.86
C GLN A 1 -16.14 -1.06 17.83
N ASP A 2 -15.74 0.14 18.24
CA ASP A 2 -15.39 1.24 17.33
C ASP A 2 -14.15 0.99 16.46
N SER A 3 -13.16 0.23 16.97
CA SER A 3 -11.94 -0.10 16.23
C SER A 3 -12.18 -0.95 14.96
N LEU A 4 -13.21 -1.80 14.95
CA LEU A 4 -13.55 -2.59 13.76
C LEU A 4 -14.16 -1.71 12.68
N ARG A 5 -15.09 -0.81 13.06
CA ARG A 5 -15.75 0.12 12.14
C ARG A 5 -14.73 1.06 11.48
N GLU A 6 -13.81 1.60 12.26
CA GLU A 6 -12.73 2.44 11.73
C GLU A 6 -11.84 1.69 10.73
N ALA A 7 -11.58 0.39 10.98
CA ALA A 7 -10.81 -0.45 10.08
C ALA A 7 -11.58 -0.74 8.77
N GLU A 8 -12.88 -1.03 8.87
CA GLU A 8 -13.77 -1.26 7.73
C GLU A 8 -13.84 -0.03 6.82
N GLU A 9 -14.10 1.15 7.36
CA GLU A 9 -14.12 2.41 6.59
C GLU A 9 -12.79 2.70 5.90
N LYS A 10 -11.67 2.34 6.55
CA LYS A 10 -10.34 2.54 5.97
C LYS A 10 -10.09 1.58 4.81
N ILE A 11 -10.56 0.34 4.93
CA ILE A 11 -10.50 -0.67 3.87
C ILE A 11 -11.34 -0.22 2.68
N GLU A 12 -12.56 0.27 2.90
CA GLU A 12 -13.42 0.80 1.83
C GLU A 12 -12.77 1.97 1.09
N ARG A 13 -12.19 2.93 1.83
CA ARG A 13 -11.43 4.04 1.25
C ARG A 13 -10.26 3.55 0.40
N TRP A 14 -9.52 2.55 0.87
CA TRP A 14 -8.42 1.97 0.10
C TRP A 14 -8.90 1.28 -1.17
N TRP A 15 -10.03 0.58 -1.12
CA TRP A 15 -10.64 -0.04 -2.28
C TRP A 15 -11.04 0.97 -3.36
N ALA A 16 -11.65 2.09 -2.96
CA ALA A 16 -12.00 3.17 -3.87
C ALA A 16 -10.77 3.81 -4.53
N ILE A 17 -9.72 4.04 -3.74
CA ILE A 17 -8.43 4.57 -4.24
C ILE A 17 -7.82 3.64 -5.28
N ILE A 18 -7.73 2.34 -4.97
CA ILE A 18 -7.14 1.34 -5.86
C ILE A 18 -7.96 1.22 -7.15
N HIS A 19 -9.30 1.26 -7.08
CA HIS A 19 -10.15 1.23 -8.27
C HIS A 19 -9.93 2.43 -9.20
N SER A 20 -9.59 3.59 -8.63
CA SER A 20 -9.32 4.83 -9.38
C SER A 20 -7.92 4.91 -10.01
N MET A 21 -7.06 3.91 -9.75
CA MET A 21 -5.73 3.79 -10.36
C MET A 21 -5.78 3.09 -11.72
N THR A 22 -4.88 3.50 -12.61
CA THR A 22 -4.59 2.80 -13.87
C THR A 22 -3.78 1.52 -13.61
N ALA A 23 -3.73 0.62 -14.61
CA ALA A 23 -2.95 -0.61 -14.52
C ALA A 23 -1.45 -0.35 -14.27
N GLU A 24 -0.89 0.68 -14.91
CA GLU A 24 0.49 1.14 -14.71
C GLU A 24 0.74 1.52 -13.25
N GLU A 25 -0.13 2.35 -12.67
CA GLU A 25 0.01 2.85 -11.31
C GLU A 25 -0.20 1.76 -10.25
N LYS A 26 -1.04 0.77 -10.53
CA LYS A 26 -1.23 -0.42 -9.68
C LYS A 26 0.02 -1.31 -9.70
N ALA A 27 0.62 -1.50 -10.87
CA ALA A 27 1.82 -2.30 -11.02
C ALA A 27 3.03 -1.65 -10.34
N ASP A 28 3.20 -0.34 -10.49
CA ASP A 28 4.24 0.42 -9.80
C ASP A 28 3.76 1.74 -9.22
N PRO A 29 3.47 1.78 -7.90
CA PRO A 29 3.14 3.01 -7.20
C PRO A 29 4.27 4.05 -7.13
N SER A 30 5.46 3.78 -7.68
CA SER A 30 6.56 4.76 -7.76
C SER A 30 6.33 5.83 -8.82
N VAL A 31 5.52 5.55 -9.85
CA VAL A 31 5.18 6.49 -10.93
C VAL A 31 4.18 7.57 -10.52
N LEU A 32 3.61 7.46 -9.31
CA LEU A 32 2.61 8.38 -8.77
C LEU A 32 3.24 9.72 -8.38
N ASN A 33 2.97 10.73 -9.21
CA ASN A 33 3.29 12.13 -8.94
C ASN A 33 2.06 12.89 -8.40
N SER A 34 2.24 14.17 -8.05
CA SER A 34 1.17 15.01 -7.48
C SER A 34 -0.06 15.11 -8.38
N SER A 35 0.11 15.15 -9.71
CA SER A 35 -1.01 15.22 -10.66
C SER A 35 -1.83 13.93 -10.66
N ARG A 36 -1.16 12.77 -10.72
CA ARG A 36 -1.80 11.44 -10.65
C ARG A 36 -2.52 11.24 -9.31
N ILE A 37 -1.89 11.64 -8.20
CA ILE A 37 -2.49 11.58 -6.86
C ILE A 37 -3.79 12.41 -6.81
N ARG A 38 -3.77 13.63 -7.35
CA ARG A 38 -4.98 14.48 -7.41
C ARG A 38 -6.09 13.86 -8.24
N ARG A 39 -5.76 13.27 -9.39
CA ARG A 39 -6.73 12.56 -10.26
C ARG A 39 -7.36 11.38 -9.53
N ILE A 40 -6.55 10.55 -8.87
CA ILE A 40 -7.00 9.38 -8.12
C ILE A 40 -7.88 9.80 -6.94
N ALA A 41 -7.45 10.81 -6.17
CA ALA A 41 -8.22 11.34 -5.04
C ALA A 41 -9.61 11.82 -5.48
N ARG A 42 -9.67 12.57 -6.58
CA ARG A 42 -10.93 13.02 -7.19
C ARG A 42 -11.81 11.86 -7.68
N GLY A 43 -11.23 10.88 -8.36
CA GLY A 43 -11.95 9.70 -8.86
C GLY A 43 -12.50 8.80 -7.75
N ALA A 44 -11.77 8.72 -6.62
CA ALA A 44 -12.13 7.91 -5.47
C ALA A 44 -13.01 8.65 -4.45
N GLY A 45 -13.23 9.97 -4.60
CA GLY A 45 -13.99 10.77 -3.64
C GLY A 45 -13.28 10.94 -2.29
N VAL A 46 -11.94 10.92 -2.26
CA VAL A 46 -11.13 11.00 -1.03
C VAL A 46 -10.13 12.17 -1.09
N MET A 47 -9.42 12.42 0.01
CA MET A 47 -8.39 13.46 0.05
C MET A 47 -7.06 12.95 -0.51
N GLU A 48 -6.24 13.86 -1.06
CA GLU A 48 -4.88 13.52 -1.54
C GLU A 48 -4.01 12.89 -0.43
N ARG A 49 -4.26 13.24 0.84
CA ARG A 49 -3.57 12.66 2.00
C ARG A 49 -3.84 11.16 2.17
N ASP A 50 -5.05 10.71 1.87
CA ASP A 50 -5.45 9.31 2.04
C ASP A 50 -4.74 8.44 1.00
N VAL A 51 -4.62 8.96 -0.23
CA VAL A 51 -3.83 8.34 -1.30
C VAL A 51 -2.35 8.26 -0.92
N LYS A 52 -1.77 9.35 -0.40
CA LYS A 52 -0.36 9.37 0.06
C LYS A 52 -0.11 8.37 1.19
N GLU A 53 -1.05 8.25 2.12
CA GLU A 53 -0.97 7.29 3.22
C GLU A 53 -0.99 5.85 2.71
N LEU A 54 -1.89 5.50 1.80
CA LEU A 54 -1.91 4.18 1.17
C LEU A 54 -0.58 3.85 0.49
N ILE A 55 -0.02 4.79 -0.29
CA ILE A 55 1.26 4.60 -0.98
C ILE A 55 2.40 4.39 0.03
N LYS A 56 2.38 5.14 1.15
CA LYS A 56 3.37 5.00 2.22
C LYS A 56 3.30 3.61 2.85
N GLN A 57 2.10 3.14 3.19
CA GLN A 57 1.89 1.79 3.74
C GLN A 57 2.35 0.70 2.77
N TYR A 58 2.01 0.82 1.49
CA TYR A 58 2.50 -0.09 0.45
C TYR A 58 4.03 -0.12 0.38
N LYS A 59 4.70 1.06 0.38
CA LYS A 59 6.16 1.15 0.34
C LYS A 59 6.82 0.48 1.57
N LEU A 60 6.23 0.64 2.75
CA LEU A 60 6.69 0.00 3.97
C LEU A 60 6.57 -1.53 3.88
N THR A 61 5.39 -2.04 3.52
CA THR A 61 5.15 -3.49 3.36
C THR A 61 6.06 -4.08 2.30
N ARG A 62 6.23 -3.42 1.15
CA ARG A 62 7.15 -3.86 0.09
C ARG A 62 8.60 -3.90 0.57
N LYS A 63 9.04 -2.95 1.39
CA LYS A 63 10.39 -2.93 1.97
C LYS A 63 10.59 -4.09 2.94
N LEU A 64 9.59 -4.40 3.76
CA LEU A 64 9.61 -5.55 4.66
C LEU A 64 9.68 -6.87 3.89
N MET A 65 8.84 -7.07 2.87
CA MET A 65 8.86 -8.27 2.03
C MET A 65 10.20 -8.45 1.32
N LYS A 66 10.80 -7.37 0.81
CA LYS A 66 12.15 -7.40 0.21
C LYS A 66 13.24 -7.81 1.22
N ARG A 67 13.14 -7.34 2.48
CA ARG A 67 14.08 -7.72 3.55
C ARG A 67 13.91 -9.18 3.96
N ALA A 68 12.67 -9.65 4.11
CA ALA A 68 12.36 -11.05 4.39
C ALA A 68 12.92 -11.98 3.32
N ARG A 69 12.74 -11.65 2.02
CA ARG A 69 13.31 -12.41 0.90
C ARG A 69 14.85 -12.40 0.85
N LYS A 70 15.52 -11.42 1.44
CA LYS A 70 16.99 -11.39 1.58
C LYS A 70 17.49 -12.14 2.83
N ALA A 71 16.62 -12.45 3.77
CA ALA A 71 16.94 -13.17 5.01
C ALA A 71 16.33 -14.60 5.13
N PRO A 72 16.18 -15.41 4.05
CA PRO A 72 15.53 -16.72 4.17
C PRO A 72 16.42 -17.77 4.85
N HIS A 73 17.70 -17.50 5.10
CA HIS A 73 18.66 -18.54 5.50
C HIS A 73 19.61 -18.21 6.66
N LYS A 74 19.64 -16.96 7.16
CA LYS A 74 20.63 -16.54 8.18
C LYS A 74 20.06 -16.41 9.60
N LEU A 75 18.73 -16.44 9.76
CA LEU A 75 18.05 -16.32 11.06
C LEU A 75 17.47 -17.65 11.56
N MET A 76 17.23 -18.61 10.66
CA MET A 76 16.81 -19.96 10.99
C MET A 76 18.05 -20.85 11.08
N GLY A 77 18.76 -20.74 12.21
CA GLY A 77 19.90 -21.60 12.56
C GLY A 77 19.53 -23.07 12.79
N LEU A 78 18.67 -23.67 11.96
CA LEU A 78 18.67 -25.12 11.77
C LEU A 78 19.88 -25.45 10.89
N ARG A 79 21.02 -25.57 11.57
CA ARG A 79 22.11 -26.40 11.10
C ARG A 79 21.58 -27.84 11.08
N MET A 80 21.00 -28.24 9.96
CA MET A 80 20.85 -29.66 9.64
C MET A 80 22.22 -30.14 9.18
N SER A 81 22.84 -30.95 10.03
CA SER A 81 24.01 -31.83 9.78
C SER A 81 25.27 -31.16 9.25
#